data_AF-A0A0G0T604-F1
#
_entry.id   AF-A0A0G0T604-F1
#
_cell.length_a   1.000
_cell.length_b   1.000
_cell.length_c   1.000
_cell.angle_alpha   90.00
_cell.angle_beta   90.00
_cell.angle_gamma   90.00
#
_symmetry.space_group_name_H-M   'P 1'
#
loop_
_entity.id
_entity.type
_entity.pdbx_description
1 polymer ?
#
loop_
_entity_poly.entity_id
_entity_poly.type
_entity_poly.pdbx_seq_one_letter_code
_entity_poly.pdbx_strand_id
1 'polypeptide(L)'
;MTLKRKHTIEICTNGIRADNVDEELLKLMKVSGCYFVAYGIESANPTILQNIKKNDTIDVMRDSIEIARKVGISCQGFLFLDYQEKQKRQ
;
A
#
# COMPACT_ATOMS: atom_id res chain seq x y z
N MET A 1 0.87 24.11 15.39
CA MET A 1 0.34 23.30 16.51
C MET A 1 0.99 21.93 16.41
N THR A 2 2.12 21.72 17.08
CA THR A 2 2.90 20.48 16.97
C THR A 2 2.37 19.48 17.99
N LEU A 3 1.61 18.48 17.53
CA LEU A 3 1.08 17.42 18.38
C LEU A 3 2.26 16.57 18.88
N LYS A 4 2.85 16.91 20.04
CA LYS A 4 3.82 16.04 20.73
C LYS A 4 3.05 14.85 21.33
N ARG A 5 2.89 13.77 20.55
CA ARG A 5 2.32 12.51 21.04
C ARG A 5 3.39 11.62 21.67
N LYS A 6 3.00 10.92 22.73
CA LYS A 6 3.84 10.05 23.59
C LYS A 6 4.35 8.78 22.88
N HIS A 7 3.86 8.51 21.66
CA HIS A 7 4.26 7.38 20.82
C HIS A 7 4.38 7.87 19.38
N THR A 8 5.55 7.66 18.77
CA THR A 8 5.79 7.88 17.33
C THR A 8 5.35 6.62 16.60
N ILE A 9 4.39 6.73 15.68
CA ILE A 9 4.12 5.64 14.73
C ILE A 9 5.17 5.78 13.65
N GLU A 10 6.26 5.04 13.73
CA GLU A 10 7.38 5.22 12.79
C GLU A 10 7.09 4.56 11.43
N ILE A 11 6.53 3.35 11.44
CA ILE A 11 6.49 2.46 10.28
C ILE A 11 5.22 1.60 10.25
N CYS A 12 4.60 1.43 9.09
CA CYS A 12 3.57 0.40 8.85
C CYS A 12 4.18 -0.85 8.20
N THR A 13 4.85 -1.69 9.00
CA THR A 13 5.66 -2.84 8.54
C THR A 13 4.84 -4.00 7.97
N ASN A 14 3.63 -4.24 8.49
CA ASN A 14 2.75 -5.32 8.01
C ASN A 14 2.09 -5.02 6.65
N GLY A 15 2.26 -3.79 6.16
CA GLY A 15 1.61 -3.30 4.96
C GLY A 15 0.19 -2.81 5.18
N ILE A 16 -0.26 -1.93 4.29
CA ILE A 16 -1.63 -1.44 4.21
C ILE A 16 -2.23 -1.75 2.84
N ARG A 17 -3.56 -1.74 2.75
CA ARG A 17 -4.25 -1.88 1.47
C ARG A 17 -4.38 -0.51 0.80
N ALA A 18 -4.16 -0.44 -0.50
CA ALA A 18 -4.18 0.82 -1.22
C ALA A 18 -5.60 1.42 -1.33
N ASP A 19 -6.64 0.58 -1.37
CA ASP A 19 -8.05 0.99 -1.42
C ASP A 19 -8.60 1.60 -0.12
N ASN A 20 -7.89 1.43 1.00
CA ASN A 20 -8.31 1.94 2.31
C ASN A 20 -7.57 3.23 2.71
N VAL A 21 -6.88 3.87 1.77
CA VAL A 21 -5.96 4.97 2.05
C VAL A 21 -6.25 6.13 1.11
N ASP A 22 -6.42 7.31 1.69
CA ASP A 22 -6.54 8.57 0.98
C ASP A 22 -5.48 9.58 1.43
N GLU A 23 -5.46 10.75 0.79
CA GLU A 23 -4.49 11.80 1.08
C GLU A 23 -4.59 12.35 2.50
N GLU A 24 -5.82 12.49 3.03
CA GLU A 24 -6.03 13.03 4.38
C GLU A 24 -5.50 12.07 5.45
N LEU A 25 -5.75 10.77 5.29
CA LEU A 25 -5.17 9.75 6.16
C LEU A 25 -3.64 9.77 6.09
N LEU A 26 -3.06 9.83 4.89
CA LEU A 26 -1.60 9.86 4.73
C LEU A 26 -0.98 11.12 5.35
N LYS A 27 -1.63 12.28 5.24
CA LYS A 27 -1.20 13.51 5.94
C LYS A 27 -1.23 13.33 7.45
N LEU A 28 -2.30 12.73 8.00
CA LEU A 28 -2.40 12.46 9.43
C LEU A 28 -1.33 11.46 9.90
N MET A 29 -1.03 10.45 9.09
CA MET A 29 0.07 9.52 9.34
C MET A 29 1.41 10.25 9.35
N LYS A 30 1.67 11.15 8.38
CA LYS A 30 2.89 11.95 8.36
C LYS A 30 3.03 12.83 9.60
N VAL A 31 1.95 13.50 10.00
CA VAL A 31 1.90 14.34 11.21
C VAL A 31 2.10 13.52 12.49
N SER A 32 1.70 12.24 12.51
CA SER A 32 1.90 11.35 13.65
C SER A 32 3.32 10.77 13.75
N GLY A 33 4.18 11.07 12.77
CA GLY A 33 5.57 10.62 12.73
C GLY A 33 5.84 9.46 11.76
N CYS A 34 4.82 9.00 11.03
CA CYS A 34 5.00 7.93 10.06
C CYS A 34 5.78 8.45 8.86
N TYR A 35 6.90 7.80 8.57
CA TYR A 35 7.74 8.13 7.42
C TYR A 35 7.82 6.99 6.39
N PHE A 36 7.22 5.84 6.70
CA PHE A 36 7.28 4.66 5.86
C PHE A 36 6.00 3.83 5.89
N VAL A 37 5.57 3.40 4.70
CA VAL A 37 4.43 2.49 4.50
C VAL A 37 4.81 1.38 3.52
N ALA A 38 4.49 0.14 3.88
CA ALA A 38 4.47 -0.96 2.91
C ALA A 38 3.07 -1.12 2.29
N TYR A 39 3.00 -1.51 1.03
CA TYR A 39 1.76 -1.85 0.31
C TYR A 39 1.77 -3.31 -0.08
N GLY A 40 0.65 -3.99 0.13
CA GLY A 40 0.41 -5.28 -0.51
C GLY A 40 0.07 -5.05 -1.99
N ILE A 41 1.05 -5.24 -2.88
CA ILE A 41 0.88 -5.12 -4.34
C ILE A 41 0.60 -6.49 -4.96
N GLU A 42 1.31 -7.51 -4.46
CA GLU A 42 1.25 -8.94 -4.81
C GLU A 42 1.58 -9.29 -6.27
N SER A 43 1.02 -8.57 -7.25
CA SER A 43 1.28 -8.73 -8.69
C SER A 43 0.95 -7.47 -9.48
N ALA A 44 1.63 -7.28 -10.61
CA ALA A 44 1.25 -6.28 -11.62
C ALA A 44 0.39 -6.88 -12.76
N ASN A 45 -0.04 -8.14 -12.64
CA ASN A 45 -0.93 -8.80 -13.60
C ASN A 45 -2.38 -8.82 -13.06
N PRO A 46 -3.34 -8.16 -13.73
CA PRO A 46 -4.74 -8.14 -13.31
C PRO A 46 -5.36 -9.54 -13.15
N THR A 47 -5.00 -10.52 -13.98
CA THR A 47 -5.50 -11.90 -13.89
C THR A 47 -5.02 -12.57 -12.60
N ILE A 48 -3.76 -12.35 -12.21
CA ILE A 48 -3.22 -12.87 -10.94
C ILE A 48 -3.95 -12.23 -9.75
N LEU A 49 -4.12 -10.90 -9.78
CA LEU A 49 -4.83 -10.15 -8.74
C LEU A 49 -6.27 -10.67 -8.56
N GLN A 50 -6.98 -10.92 -9.66
CA GLN A 50 -8.31 -11.55 -9.63
C GLN A 50 -8.28 -12.96 -9.03
N ASN A 51 -7.31 -13.80 -9.43
CA ASN A 51 -7.17 -15.17 -8.94
C ASN A 51 -6.91 -15.24 -7.43
N ILE A 52 -6.16 -14.28 -6.88
CA ILE A 52 -5.93 -14.17 -5.42
C ILE A 52 -7.04 -13.39 -4.69
N LYS A 53 -8.09 -12.97 -5.41
CA LYS A 53 -9.21 -12.19 -4.87
C LYS A 53 -8.77 -10.87 -4.23
N LYS A 54 -7.79 -10.21 -4.84
CA LYS A 54 -7.43 -8.82 -4.51
C LYS A 54 -8.52 -7.90 -5.03
N ASN A 55 -8.96 -6.95 -4.20
CA ASN A 55 -10.09 -6.06 -4.52
C ASN A 55 -9.67 -4.66 -5.01
N ASP A 56 -8.40 -4.30 -4.86
CA ASP A 56 -7.76 -3.08 -5.34
C ASP A 56 -7.16 -3.27 -6.73
N THR A 57 -7.33 -2.26 -7.60
CA THR A 57 -6.76 -2.26 -8.96
C THR A 57 -5.33 -1.72 -8.97
N ILE A 58 -4.59 -1.99 -10.05
CA ILE A 58 -3.24 -1.44 -10.25
C ILE A 58 -3.26 0.10 -10.23
N ASP A 59 -4.31 0.73 -10.77
CA ASP A 59 -4.46 2.19 -10.74
C ASP A 59 -4.66 2.71 -9.32
N VAL A 60 -5.50 2.06 -8.51
CA VAL A 60 -5.68 2.41 -7.09
C VAL A 60 -4.36 2.32 -6.33
N MET A 61 -3.57 1.27 -6.57
CA MET A 61 -2.24 1.11 -5.97
C MET A 61 -1.29 2.23 -6.41
N ARG A 62 -1.24 2.52 -7.72
CA ARG A 62 -0.39 3.56 -8.30
C ARG A 62 -0.71 4.94 -7.71
N ASP A 63 -1.99 5.30 -7.66
CA ASP A 63 -2.45 6.59 -7.17
C ASP A 63 -2.15 6.73 -5.66
N SER A 64 -2.40 5.69 -4.87
CA SER A 64 -2.10 5.67 -3.42
C SER A 64 -0.60 5.85 -3.13
N ILE A 65 0.26 5.16 -3.89
CA ILE A 65 1.73 5.33 -3.79
C ILE A 65 2.15 6.74 -4.19
N GLU A 66 1.54 7.32 -5.24
CA GLU A 66 1.86 8.68 -5.67
C GLU A 66 1.48 9.73 -4.62
N ILE A 67 0.31 9.57 -3.99
CA ILE A 67 -0.15 10.42 -2.88
C ILE A 67 0.82 10.29 -1.69
N ALA A 68 1.20 9.07 -1.29
CA ALA A 68 2.15 8.86 -0.21
C ALA A 68 3.50 9.55 -0.50
N ARG A 69 3.99 9.46 -1.73
CA ARG A 69 5.20 10.16 -2.18
C ARG A 69 5.05 11.68 -2.09
N LYS A 70 3.91 12.24 -2.50
CA LYS A 70 3.61 13.69 -2.41
C LYS A 70 3.57 14.19 -0.96
N VAL A 71 3.02 13.39 -0.05
CA VAL A 71 2.96 13.68 1.39
C VAL A 71 4.34 13.52 2.08
N GLY A 72 5.30 12.90 1.42
CA GLY A 72 6.66 12.68 1.95
C GLY A 72 6.77 11.44 2.82
N ILE A 73 6.01 10.39 2.51
CA ILE A 73 6.12 9.04 3.09
C ILE A 73 6.83 8.14 2.08
N SER A 74 7.85 7.41 2.53
CA SER A 74 8.53 6.40 1.73
C SER A 74 7.68 5.15 1.59
N CYS A 75 7.75 4.49 0.44
CA CYS A 75 6.91 3.33 0.13
C CYS A 75 7.74 2.08 -0.17
N GLN A 76 7.23 0.91 0.22
CA GLN A 76 7.69 -0.41 -0.22
C GLN A 76 6.50 -1.21 -0.75
N GLY A 77 6.72 -2.07 -1.74
CA GLY A 77 5.71 -3.03 -2.22
C GLY A 77 6.10 -4.47 -1.87
N PHE A 78 5.14 -5.27 -1.42
CA PHE A 78 5.28 -6.73 -1.35
C PHE A 78 4.79 -7.35 -2.66
N LEU A 79 5.63 -8.14 -3.32
CA LEU A 79 5.32 -8.84 -4.57
C LEU A 79 5.60 -10.34 -4.45
N PHE A 80 4.77 -11.16 -5.10
CA PHE A 80 5.05 -12.57 -5.36
C PHE A 80 5.69 -12.70 -6.75
N LEU A 81 6.94 -13.16 -6.82
CA LEU A 81 7.63 -13.34 -8.09
C LEU A 81 7.17 -14.61 -8.83
N ASP A 82 6.89 -15.70 -8.11
CA ASP A 82 6.63 -17.03 -8.69
C ASP A 82 5.16 -17.47 -8.71
N TYR A 83 4.20 -16.55 -8.80
CA TYR A 83 2.79 -16.94 -8.88
C TYR A 83 2.43 -17.47 -10.27
N GLN A 84 2.20 -18.77 -10.37
CA GLN A 84 1.74 -19.42 -11.60
C GLN A 84 0.25 -19.21 -11.80
N GLU A 85 -0.15 -18.72 -12.98
CA GLU A 85 -1.55 -18.74 -13.38
C GLU A 85 -2.07 -20.18 -13.32
N LYS A 86 -3.20 -20.38 -12.65
CA LYS A 86 -3.89 -21.67 -12.69
C LYS A 86 -4.41 -21.87 -14.11
N GLN A 87 -3.69 -22.67 -14.89
CA GLN A 87 -4.18 -23.22 -16.15
C GLN A 87 -5.54 -23.85 -15.87
N LYS A 88 -6.58 -23.40 -16.58
CA LYS A 88 -7.90 -24.03 -16.50
C LYS A 88 -7.70 -25.49 -16.90
N ARG A 89 -7.94 -26.42 -15.97
CA ARG A 89 -7.99 -27.85 -16.30
C ARG A 89 -9.11 -28.01 -17.34
N GLN A 90 -8.75 -28.47 -18.53
CA GLN A 90 -9.70 -28.92 -19.54
C GLN A 90 -10.51 -30.10 -19.02
#